data_AF-A0A432U4E4-F1
#
_entry.id   AF-A0A432U4E4-F1
#
_cell.length_a   1.000
_cell.length_b   1.000
_cell.length_c   1.000
_cell.angle_alpha   90.00
_cell.angle_beta   90.00
_cell.angle_gamma   90.00
#
_symmetry.space_group_name_H-M   'P 1'
#
loop_
_entity.id
_entity.type
_entity.pdbx_description
1 polymer ?
#
loop_
_entity_poly.entity_id
_entity_poly.type
_entity_poly.pdbx_seq_one_letter_code
_entity_poly.pdbx_strand_id
1 'polypeptide(L)'
;DTFVISLNSFKDDAVAQYSDVLLPIASFYETSGSHVNVEGEVQSFAAAVNAPSNAKPAWKVLKVLADLLELPGFHYADSSQVTSEIKHQSHKQHAHNESIDIKVKRGINVIWQKSPYAVDVLSRHATSLQATNIGQINSASMNKTTAKKLEVAQDDEYLGVPVAINETVANNCVFVNANHSTGVQS
;
A
#
# COMPACT_ATOMS: atom_id res chain seq x y z
N ASP A 1 -20.84 17.49 11.06
CA ASP A 1 -21.01 16.04 10.90
C ASP A 1 -20.86 15.68 9.44
N THR A 2 -19.89 14.83 9.12
CA THR A 2 -19.64 14.35 7.76
C THR A 2 -20.00 12.88 7.73
N PHE A 3 -20.87 12.47 6.80
CA PHE A 3 -21.20 11.06 6.60
C PHE A 3 -20.12 10.38 5.74
N VAL A 4 -19.48 9.34 6.27
CA VAL A 4 -18.31 8.67 5.67
C VAL A 4 -18.68 7.27 5.19
N ILE A 5 -18.57 7.06 3.87
CA ILE A 5 -18.69 5.74 3.24
C ILE A 5 -17.30 5.26 2.83
N SER A 6 -16.93 4.06 3.25
CA SER A 6 -15.65 3.43 2.89
C SER A 6 -15.88 2.15 2.08
N LEU A 7 -15.09 1.98 1.02
CA LEU A 7 -15.15 0.82 0.13
C LEU A 7 -13.88 -0.01 0.34
N ASN A 8 -14.02 -1.19 0.95
CA ASN A 8 -12.88 -2.03 1.33
C ASN A 8 -13.05 -3.48 0.87
N SER A 9 -11.96 -4.12 0.45
CA SER A 9 -11.94 -5.57 0.17
C SER A 9 -11.66 -6.43 1.41
N PHE A 10 -11.02 -5.86 2.42
CA PHE A 10 -10.69 -6.52 3.69
C PHE A 10 -11.18 -5.67 4.86
N LYS A 11 -11.54 -6.33 5.96
CA LYS A 11 -11.88 -5.64 7.20
C LYS A 11 -10.64 -4.92 7.73
N ASP A 12 -10.80 -3.65 8.05
CA ASP A 12 -9.76 -2.83 8.67
C ASP A 12 -10.40 -2.07 9.84
N ASP A 13 -9.84 -2.28 11.04
CA ASP A 13 -10.40 -1.71 12.27
C ASP A 13 -10.19 -0.20 12.35
N ALA A 14 -9.11 0.33 11.77
CA ALA A 14 -8.88 1.77 11.72
C ALA A 14 -9.88 2.44 10.77
N VAL A 15 -10.19 1.81 9.64
CA VAL A 15 -11.26 2.27 8.73
C VAL A 15 -12.61 2.22 9.43
N ALA A 16 -12.94 1.09 10.06
CA ALA A 16 -14.22 0.91 10.74
C ALA A 16 -14.49 1.92 11.87
N GLN A 17 -13.45 2.50 12.49
CA GLN A 17 -13.60 3.49 13.57
C GLN A 17 -14.14 4.83 13.10
N TYR A 18 -13.91 5.21 11.84
CA TYR A 18 -14.35 6.51 11.32
C TYR A 18 -15.41 6.41 10.21
N SER A 19 -15.69 5.22 9.68
CA SER A 19 -16.73 5.01 8.66
C SER A 19 -18.12 4.89 9.29
N ASP A 20 -19.11 5.62 8.76
CA ASP A 20 -20.52 5.37 9.04
C ASP A 20 -21.02 4.11 8.33
N VAL A 21 -20.50 3.84 7.13
CA VAL A 21 -20.84 2.66 6.31
C VAL A 21 -19.58 2.07 5.68
N LEU A 22 -19.42 0.75 5.79
CA LEU A 22 -18.37 -0.01 5.12
C LEU A 22 -18.99 -0.92 4.04
N LEU A 23 -18.71 -0.63 2.78
CA LEU A 23 -19.21 -1.39 1.62
C LEU A 23 -18.13 -2.39 1.15
N PRO A 24 -18.41 -3.70 1.15
CA PRO A 24 -17.45 -4.70 0.71
C PRO A 24 -17.30 -4.67 -0.82
N ILE A 25 -16.07 -4.48 -1.28
CA ILE A 25 -15.73 -4.50 -2.72
C ILE A 25 -14.82 -5.68 -3.06
N ALA A 26 -15.00 -6.22 -4.27
CA ALA A 26 -14.12 -7.25 -4.82
C ALA A 26 -12.68 -6.73 -4.92
N SER A 27 -11.70 -7.57 -4.60
CA SER A 27 -10.28 -7.26 -4.80
C SER A 27 -9.92 -7.26 -6.30
N PHE A 28 -8.75 -6.72 -6.66
CA PHE A 28 -8.41 -6.53 -8.07
C PHE A 28 -8.26 -7.83 -8.88
N TYR A 29 -8.07 -8.99 -8.25
CA TYR A 29 -8.09 -10.30 -8.96
C TYR A 29 -9.49 -10.95 -9.01
N GLU A 30 -10.47 -10.40 -8.30
CA GLU A 30 -11.86 -10.88 -8.23
C GLU A 30 -12.81 -10.15 -9.19
N THR A 31 -12.31 -9.13 -9.89
CA THR A 31 -13.06 -8.34 -10.88
C THR A 31 -12.25 -8.24 -12.18
N SER A 32 -12.93 -8.02 -13.30
CA SER A 32 -12.28 -7.52 -14.51
C SER A 32 -11.95 -6.04 -14.38
N GLY A 33 -10.95 -5.59 -15.13
CA GLY A 33 -10.51 -4.20 -15.11
C GLY A 33 -9.35 -3.93 -16.05
N SER A 34 -8.72 -2.77 -15.87
CA SER A 34 -7.52 -2.38 -16.59
C SER A 34 -6.57 -1.61 -15.67
N HIS A 35 -5.27 -1.71 -15.93
CA HIS A 35 -4.22 -0.89 -15.32
C HIS A 35 -3.38 -0.20 -16.39
N VAL A 36 -2.64 0.83 -15.99
CA VAL A 36 -1.67 1.51 -16.84
C VAL A 36 -0.28 1.11 -16.38
N ASN A 37 0.57 0.61 -17.28
CA ASN A 37 1.93 0.22 -16.94
C ASN A 37 2.87 1.45 -16.87
N VAL A 38 4.14 1.22 -16.56
CA VAL A 38 5.16 2.28 -16.46
C VAL A 38 5.43 3.00 -17.79
N GLU A 39 5.11 2.38 -18.92
CA GLU A 39 5.21 2.97 -20.26
C GLU A 39 3.95 3.75 -20.66
N GLY A 40 2.94 3.81 -19.78
CA GLY A 40 1.67 4.47 -20.06
C GLY A 40 0.68 3.64 -20.88
N GLU A 41 0.94 2.35 -21.09
CA GLU A 41 0.04 1.49 -21.86
C GLU A 41 -1.07 0.89 -20.99
N VAL A 42 -2.31 0.94 -21.52
CA VAL A 42 -3.49 0.35 -20.88
C VAL A 42 -3.54 -1.16 -21.13
N GLN A 43 -3.51 -1.94 -20.05
CA GLN A 43 -3.59 -3.40 -20.08
C GLN A 43 -4.87 -3.86 -19.38
N SER A 44 -5.69 -4.65 -20.07
CA SER A 44 -6.94 -5.19 -19.53
C SER A 44 -6.77 -6.62 -19.02
N PHE A 45 -7.55 -6.98 -18.01
CA PHE A 45 -7.57 -8.32 -17.43
C PHE A 45 -8.99 -8.77 -17.09
N ALA A 46 -9.18 -10.08 -17.09
CA ALA A 46 -10.38 -10.74 -16.57
C ALA A 46 -10.22 -11.08 -15.09
N ALA A 47 -11.34 -11.29 -14.39
CA ALA A 47 -11.31 -11.81 -13.04
C ALA A 47 -10.64 -13.20 -13.03
N ALA A 48 -9.67 -13.40 -12.16
CA ALA A 48 -8.99 -14.68 -11.99
C ALA A 48 -9.82 -15.66 -11.15
N VAL A 49 -10.59 -15.13 -10.21
CA VAL A 49 -11.49 -15.87 -9.31
C VAL A 49 -12.80 -15.11 -9.12
N ASN A 50 -13.83 -15.79 -8.63
CA ASN A 50 -15.09 -15.13 -8.28
C ASN A 50 -14.94 -14.34 -6.98
N ALA A 51 -15.56 -13.16 -6.91
CA ALA A 51 -15.63 -12.37 -5.68
C ALA A 51 -16.34 -13.15 -4.55
N PRO A 52 -15.83 -13.08 -3.30
CA PRO A 52 -16.43 -13.79 -2.19
C PRO A 52 -17.76 -13.17 -1.77
N SER A 53 -18.73 -14.02 -1.42
CA SER A 53 -20.01 -13.63 -0.83
C SER A 53 -20.75 -12.54 -1.65
N ASN A 54 -21.08 -11.42 -1.03
CA ASN A 54 -21.82 -10.32 -1.63
C ASN A 54 -20.91 -9.19 -2.16
N ALA A 55 -19.58 -9.36 -2.15
CA ALA A 55 -18.66 -8.36 -2.64
C ALA A 55 -18.95 -8.03 -4.11
N LYS A 56 -18.98 -6.74 -4.43
CA LYS A 56 -19.22 -6.26 -5.80
C LYS A 56 -17.98 -5.53 -6.33
N PRO A 57 -17.71 -5.57 -7.64
CA PRO A 57 -16.71 -4.69 -8.24
C PRO A 57 -16.94 -3.23 -7.84
N ALA A 58 -15.87 -2.53 -7.47
CA ALA A 58 -15.97 -1.14 -7.00
C ALA A 58 -16.66 -0.21 -8.00
N TRP A 59 -16.41 -0.40 -9.31
CA TRP A 59 -17.07 0.39 -10.36
C TRP A 59 -18.60 0.21 -10.37
N LYS A 60 -19.13 -0.98 -10.02
CA LYS A 60 -20.57 -1.21 -9.91
C LYS A 60 -21.15 -0.50 -8.68
N VAL A 61 -20.42 -0.49 -7.57
CA VAL A 61 -20.81 0.23 -6.36
C VAL A 61 -20.88 1.73 -6.65
N LEU A 62 -19.85 2.29 -7.30
CA LEU A 62 -19.81 3.70 -7.69
C LEU A 62 -20.94 4.06 -8.67
N LYS A 63 -21.21 3.19 -9.65
CA LYS A 63 -22.35 3.35 -10.55
C LYS A 63 -23.67 3.45 -9.78
N VAL A 64 -23.94 2.50 -8.88
CA VAL A 64 -25.21 2.48 -8.12
C VAL A 64 -25.31 3.70 -7.20
N LEU A 65 -24.20 4.15 -6.60
CA LEU A 65 -24.18 5.39 -5.82
C LEU A 65 -24.50 6.61 -6.69
N ALA A 66 -23.96 6.67 -7.91
CA ALA A 66 -24.31 7.72 -8.86
C ALA A 66 -25.80 7.69 -9.25
N ASP A 67 -26.37 6.50 -9.49
CA ASP A 67 -27.79 6.33 -9.76
C ASP A 67 -28.66 6.82 -8.59
N LEU A 68 -28.29 6.49 -7.34
CA LEU A 68 -28.98 6.95 -6.12
C LEU A 68 -28.89 8.46 -5.90
N LEU A 69 -27.81 9.08 -6.37
CA LEU A 69 -27.58 10.53 -6.30
C LEU A 69 -28.10 11.27 -7.55
N GLU A 70 -28.77 10.56 -8.46
CA GLU A 70 -29.30 11.08 -9.72
C GLU A 70 -28.22 11.76 -10.60
N LEU A 71 -26.99 11.27 -10.54
CA LEU A 71 -25.87 11.81 -11.32
C LEU A 71 -25.88 11.25 -12.75
N PRO A 72 -25.81 12.10 -13.78
CA PRO A 72 -25.76 11.65 -15.16
C PRO A 72 -24.39 11.05 -15.53
N GLY A 73 -24.36 10.19 -16.55
CA GLY A 73 -23.11 9.74 -17.19
C GLY A 73 -22.56 8.39 -16.70
N PHE A 74 -23.19 7.73 -15.73
CA PHE A 74 -22.70 6.46 -15.15
C PHE A 74 -23.36 5.20 -15.77
N HIS A 75 -23.69 5.23 -17.06
CA HIS A 75 -24.41 4.16 -17.74
C HIS A 75 -23.51 3.03 -18.26
N TYR A 76 -22.78 2.38 -17.35
CA TYR A 76 -21.90 1.27 -17.69
C TYR A 76 -22.56 -0.10 -17.47
N ALA A 77 -22.48 -0.99 -18.47
CA ALA A 77 -22.92 -2.37 -18.39
C ALA A 77 -21.81 -3.32 -17.91
N ASP A 78 -20.56 -3.02 -18.27
CA ASP A 78 -19.37 -3.81 -17.93
C ASP A 78 -18.12 -2.93 -17.82
N SER A 79 -17.02 -3.49 -17.31
CA SER A 79 -15.77 -2.76 -17.07
C SER A 79 -15.08 -2.28 -18.35
N SER A 80 -15.34 -2.91 -19.50
CA SER A 80 -14.69 -2.53 -20.76
C SER A 80 -15.21 -1.20 -21.29
N GLN A 81 -16.47 -0.86 -21.00
CA GLN A 81 -17.03 0.45 -21.33
C GLN A 81 -16.35 1.57 -20.54
N VAL A 82 -16.10 1.33 -19.24
CA VAL A 82 -15.34 2.25 -18.39
C VAL A 82 -13.93 2.46 -18.94
N THR A 83 -13.21 1.37 -19.25
CA THR A 83 -11.87 1.45 -19.84
C THR A 83 -11.87 2.19 -21.18
N SER A 84 -12.86 1.94 -22.03
CA SER A 84 -12.95 2.57 -23.35
C SER A 84 -13.13 4.08 -23.23
N GLU A 85 -13.96 4.54 -22.31
CA GLU A 85 -14.13 5.97 -22.05
C GLU A 85 -12.81 6.63 -21.61
N ILE A 86 -12.07 5.99 -20.70
CA ILE A 86 -10.77 6.50 -20.20
C ILE A 86 -9.73 6.58 -21.33
N LYS A 87 -9.69 5.59 -22.24
CA LYS A 87 -8.74 5.58 -23.38
C LYS A 87 -8.92 6.77 -24.31
N HIS A 88 -10.11 7.36 -24.35
CA HIS A 88 -10.39 8.54 -25.17
C HIS A 88 -10.09 9.87 -24.45
N GLN A 89 -9.77 9.84 -23.15
CA GLN A 89 -9.40 11.03 -22.40
C GLN A 89 -7.93 11.38 -22.65
N SER A 90 -7.63 12.67 -22.82
CA SER A 90 -6.25 13.14 -22.96
C SER A 90 -5.47 12.92 -21.66
N HIS A 91 -4.37 12.18 -21.75
CA HIS A 91 -3.45 12.03 -20.62
C HIS A 91 -2.68 13.34 -20.42
N LYS A 92 -2.81 13.95 -19.23
CA LYS A 92 -1.95 15.07 -18.83
C LYS A 92 -0.57 14.52 -18.52
N GLN A 93 0.42 14.84 -19.36
CA GLN A 93 1.82 14.61 -19.02
C GLN A 93 2.25 15.65 -17.98
N HIS A 94 2.57 15.17 -16.77
CA HIS A 94 3.20 15.99 -15.75
C HIS A 94 4.71 15.79 -15.84
N ALA A 95 5.43 16.77 -16.40
CA ALA A 95 6.88 16.79 -16.35
C ALA A 95 7.33 17.36 -15.00
N HIS A 96 7.93 16.53 -14.15
CA HIS A 96 8.47 16.96 -12.87
C HIS A 96 9.97 17.27 -13.01
N ASN A 97 10.28 18.39 -13.66
CA ASN A 97 11.66 18.85 -13.92
C ASN A 97 12.19 19.76 -12.80
N GLU A 98 11.82 19.47 -11.55
CA GLU A 98 12.30 20.24 -10.41
C GLU A 98 13.73 19.86 -10.05
N SER A 99 14.56 20.87 -9.75
CA SER A 99 15.91 20.63 -9.24
C SER A 99 15.82 20.02 -7.84
N ILE A 100 16.40 18.83 -7.67
CA ILE A 100 16.49 18.19 -6.36
C ILE A 100 17.68 18.78 -5.60
N ASP A 101 17.44 19.27 -4.37
CA ASP A 101 18.52 19.70 -3.48
C ASP A 101 19.26 18.47 -2.94
N ILE A 102 20.51 18.28 -3.36
CA ILE A 102 21.35 17.13 -2.97
C ILE A 102 22.21 17.46 -1.72
N LYS A 103 21.76 18.39 -0.87
CA LYS A 103 22.44 18.64 0.41
C LYS A 103 22.39 17.42 1.32
N VAL A 104 23.55 16.79 1.50
CA VAL A 104 23.72 15.65 2.42
C VAL A 104 23.66 16.14 3.86
N LYS A 105 22.64 15.70 4.61
CA LYS A 105 22.60 15.86 6.06
C LYS A 105 23.58 14.88 6.70
N ARG A 106 24.46 15.38 7.57
CA ARG A 106 25.36 14.56 8.38
C ARG A 106 24.62 14.09 9.63
N GLY A 107 24.83 12.84 10.02
CA GLY A 107 24.18 12.24 11.18
C GLY A 107 23.88 10.77 10.96
N ILE A 108 23.14 10.18 11.90
CA ILE A 108 22.60 8.84 11.76
C ILE A 108 21.37 8.91 10.86
N ASN A 109 21.36 8.10 9.81
CA ASN A 109 20.26 7.99 8.87
C ASN A 109 19.49 6.70 9.15
N VAL A 110 18.19 6.85 9.38
CA VAL A 110 17.26 5.73 9.55
C VAL A 110 16.53 5.52 8.24
N ILE A 111 16.63 4.31 7.69
CA ILE A 111 16.04 3.93 6.41
C ILE A 111 14.99 2.87 6.69
N TRP A 112 13.72 3.25 6.55
CA TRP A 112 12.61 2.32 6.67
C TRP A 112 12.49 1.46 5.41
N GLN A 113 12.57 0.16 5.60
CA GLN A 113 12.37 -0.85 4.58
C GLN A 113 11.05 -1.56 4.86
N LYS A 114 10.07 -1.36 3.97
CA LYS A 114 8.80 -2.06 4.07
C LYS A 114 8.98 -3.48 3.53
N SER A 115 8.40 -4.46 4.19
CA SER A 115 8.35 -5.83 3.67
C SER A 115 7.66 -5.83 2.29
N PRO A 116 8.21 -6.56 1.29
CA PRO A 116 7.57 -6.69 -0.02
C PRO A 116 6.21 -7.39 0.06
N TYR A 117 5.91 -8.10 1.15
CA TYR A 117 4.60 -8.73 1.39
C TYR A 117 3.66 -7.85 2.22
N ALA A 118 4.01 -6.59 2.40
CA ALA A 118 3.25 -5.60 3.16
C ALA A 118 2.97 -4.35 2.32
N VAL A 119 2.90 -4.50 0.98
CA VAL A 119 2.74 -3.38 0.03
C VAL A 119 1.30 -3.17 -0.39
N ASP A 120 0.50 -4.24 -0.45
CA ASP A 120 -0.90 -4.19 -0.87
C ASP A 120 -1.78 -5.07 0.03
N VAL A 121 -3.10 -4.99 -0.18
CA VAL A 121 -4.08 -5.69 0.65
C VAL A 121 -4.03 -7.20 0.50
N LEU A 122 -3.69 -7.74 -0.68
CA LEU A 122 -3.62 -9.18 -0.89
C LEU A 122 -2.34 -9.76 -0.32
N SER A 123 -1.19 -9.17 -0.62
CA SER A 123 0.09 -9.65 -0.12
C SER A 123 0.15 -9.65 1.41
N ARG A 124 -0.42 -8.61 2.06
CA ARG A 124 -0.49 -8.50 3.53
C ARG A 124 -1.35 -9.58 4.18
N HIS A 125 -2.43 -10.00 3.52
CA HIS A 125 -3.34 -11.03 4.05
C HIS A 125 -2.98 -12.46 3.61
N ALA A 126 -1.97 -12.63 2.75
CA ALA A 126 -1.52 -13.94 2.28
C ALA A 126 -0.69 -14.66 3.35
N THR A 127 -1.31 -15.58 4.10
CA THR A 127 -0.65 -16.34 5.18
C THR A 127 0.63 -17.04 4.73
N SER A 128 0.66 -17.60 3.53
CA SER A 128 1.83 -18.28 2.99
C SER A 128 3.02 -17.34 2.79
N LEU A 129 2.79 -16.10 2.33
CA LEU A 129 3.84 -15.09 2.15
C LEU A 129 4.33 -14.57 3.50
N GLN A 130 3.39 -14.30 4.42
CA GLN A 130 3.75 -13.84 5.77
C GLN A 130 4.57 -14.87 6.53
N ALA A 131 4.32 -16.17 6.36
CA ALA A 131 5.07 -17.24 7.03
C ALA A 131 6.51 -17.45 6.52
N THR A 132 6.90 -16.80 5.42
CA THR A 132 8.27 -16.91 4.90
C THR A 132 9.26 -16.09 5.73
N ASN A 133 10.56 -16.40 5.60
CA ASN A 133 11.63 -15.62 6.23
C ASN A 133 11.57 -14.12 5.87
N ILE A 134 11.15 -13.78 4.65
CA ILE A 134 11.01 -12.38 4.20
C ILE A 134 9.81 -11.70 4.86
N GLY A 135 8.70 -12.43 5.02
CA GLY A 135 7.51 -11.94 5.74
C GLY A 135 7.76 -11.73 7.23
N GLN A 136 8.69 -12.48 7.81
CA GLN A 136 9.02 -12.42 9.24
C GLN A 136 10.15 -11.44 9.58
N ILE A 137 10.72 -10.71 8.62
CA ILE A 137 11.79 -9.73 8.91
C ILE A 137 11.21 -8.61 9.80
N ASN A 138 11.76 -8.52 11.00
CA ASN A 138 11.39 -7.50 11.99
C ASN A 138 12.64 -7.11 12.79
N SER A 139 13.42 -6.16 12.27
CA SER A 139 14.69 -5.80 12.90
C SER A 139 15.19 -4.41 12.50
N ALA A 140 15.89 -3.76 13.43
CA ALA A 140 16.70 -2.57 13.20
C ALA A 140 18.17 -2.99 12.98
N SER A 141 18.57 -3.14 11.73
CA SER A 141 19.91 -3.59 11.35
C SER A 141 20.90 -2.42 11.33
N MET A 142 21.97 -2.51 12.11
CA MET A 142 23.02 -1.49 12.20
C MET A 142 24.37 -2.11 12.56
N ASN A 143 25.49 -1.41 12.29
CA ASN A 143 26.81 -1.91 12.71
C ASN A 143 27.15 -1.53 14.16
N LYS A 144 28.21 -2.14 14.72
CA LYS A 144 28.63 -1.91 16.11
C LYS A 144 28.95 -0.45 16.42
N THR A 145 29.59 0.26 15.47
CA THR A 145 29.94 1.67 15.64
C THR A 145 28.70 2.55 15.76
N THR A 146 27.65 2.25 14.99
CA THR A 146 26.38 2.98 15.01
C THR A 146 25.58 2.63 16.26
N ALA A 147 25.52 1.35 16.64
CA ALA A 147 24.88 0.88 17.86
C ALA A 147 25.46 1.56 19.11
N LYS A 148 26.80 1.64 19.19
CA LYS A 148 27.49 2.35 20.28
C LYS A 148 27.14 3.84 20.34
N LYS A 149 26.94 4.50 19.20
CA LYS A 149 26.53 5.92 19.14
C LYS A 149 25.07 6.13 19.55
N LEU A 150 24.22 5.14 19.29
CA LEU A 150 22.80 5.13 19.65
C LEU A 150 22.55 4.60 21.06
N GLU A 151 23.59 4.13 21.76
CA GLU A 151 23.51 3.54 23.09
C GLU A 151 22.57 2.31 23.14
N VAL A 152 22.53 1.54 22.05
CA VAL A 152 21.76 0.29 21.94
C VAL A 152 22.69 -0.92 21.76
N ALA A 153 22.28 -2.07 22.28
CA ALA A 153 22.95 -3.35 22.16
C ALA A 153 22.18 -4.32 21.22
N GLN A 154 22.74 -5.51 21.02
CA GLN A 154 22.05 -6.60 20.33
C GLN A 154 20.75 -6.96 21.07
N ASP A 155 19.67 -7.17 20.32
CA ASP A 155 18.33 -7.52 20.82
C ASP A 155 17.61 -6.44 21.66
N ASP A 156 18.25 -5.27 21.90
CA ASP A 156 17.55 -4.09 22.42
C ASP A 156 16.48 -3.61 21.44
N GLU A 157 15.54 -2.80 21.91
CA GLU A 157 14.49 -2.24 21.06
C GLU A 157 14.92 -0.89 20.44
N TYR A 158 14.76 -0.76 19.13
CA TYR A 158 14.93 0.50 18.41
C TYR A 158 13.75 0.73 17.46
N LEU A 159 12.99 1.81 17.68
CA LEU A 159 11.80 2.17 16.91
C LEU A 159 10.74 1.05 16.83
N GLY A 160 10.58 0.27 17.91
CA GLY A 160 9.58 -0.79 18.02
C GLY A 160 9.99 -2.14 17.43
N VAL A 161 11.26 -2.32 17.04
CA VAL A 161 11.80 -3.59 16.53
C VAL A 161 13.14 -3.94 17.17
N PRO A 162 13.51 -5.22 17.28
CA PRO A 162 14.78 -5.64 17.90
C PRO A 162 15.99 -5.23 17.06
N VAL A 163 17.06 -4.80 17.72
CA VAL A 163 18.32 -4.42 17.10
C VAL A 163 19.10 -5.66 16.66
N ALA A 164 19.52 -5.65 15.40
CA ALA A 164 20.37 -6.68 14.80
C ALA A 164 21.71 -6.09 14.41
N ILE A 165 22.78 -6.48 15.11
CA ILE A 165 24.13 -6.02 14.79
C ILE A 165 24.64 -6.72 13.53
N ASN A 166 24.84 -5.94 12.48
CA ASN A 166 25.33 -6.39 11.20
C ASN A 166 26.43 -5.47 10.67
N GLU A 167 27.66 -5.99 10.58
CA GLU A 167 28.83 -5.24 10.14
C GLU A 167 28.83 -4.89 8.64
N THR A 168 27.93 -5.47 7.84
CA THR A 168 27.77 -5.06 6.43
C THR A 168 27.00 -3.74 6.29
N VAL A 169 26.35 -3.27 7.35
CA VAL A 169 25.66 -1.98 7.36
C VAL A 169 26.68 -0.85 7.49
N ALA A 170 26.52 0.18 6.66
CA ALA A 170 27.40 1.35 6.67
C ALA A 170 27.34 2.12 8.00
N ASN A 171 28.43 2.83 8.32
CA ASN A 171 28.49 3.68 9.51
C ASN A 171 27.41 4.77 9.47
N ASN A 172 26.77 5.00 10.62
CA ASN A 172 25.68 5.97 10.80
C ASN A 172 24.43 5.63 9.95
N CYS A 173 24.19 4.36 9.66
CA CYS A 173 22.98 3.90 9.00
C CYS A 173 22.26 2.86 9.86
N VAL A 174 20.94 2.97 9.90
CA VAL A 174 20.05 1.95 10.49
C VAL A 174 19.02 1.57 9.44
N PHE A 175 18.93 0.29 9.09
CA PHE A 175 17.86 -0.24 8.25
C PHE A 175 16.78 -0.84 9.13
N VAL A 176 15.60 -0.23 9.12
CA VAL A 176 14.47 -0.69 9.95
C VAL A 176 13.49 -1.45 9.07
N ASN A 177 13.38 -2.75 9.31
CA ASN A 177 12.37 -3.61 8.72
C ASN A 177 11.32 -3.93 9.78
N ALA A 178 10.05 -3.68 9.47
CA ALA A 178 8.95 -4.02 10.37
C ALA A 178 7.91 -4.84 9.62
N ASN A 179 7.52 -5.98 10.19
CA ASN A 179 6.46 -6.84 9.67
C ASN A 179 5.07 -6.49 10.26
N HIS A 180 5.01 -5.65 11.28
CA HIS A 180 3.80 -5.10 11.86
C HIS A 180 3.93 -3.58 12.07
N SER A 181 2.81 -2.92 12.39
CA SER A 181 2.86 -1.52 12.81
C SER A 181 3.66 -1.41 14.11
N THR A 182 4.65 -0.53 14.16
CA THR A 182 5.45 -0.28 15.36
C THR A 182 4.84 0.79 16.26
N GLY A 183 3.86 1.56 15.78
CA GLY A 183 3.24 2.66 16.53
C GLY A 183 4.17 3.86 16.80
N VAL A 184 5.42 3.81 16.33
CA VAL A 184 6.43 4.86 16.53
C VAL A 184 6.44 5.80 15.31
N GLN A 185 6.36 7.11 15.55
CA GLN A 185 6.54 8.11 14.50
C GLN A 185 8.03 8.29 14.18
N SER A 186 8.37 8.37 12.89
CA SER A 186 9.73 8.60 12.39
C SER A 186 10.22 10.01 12.62
#